data_AF-A0A5N5F6S9-F1
#
_entry.id   AF-A0A5N5F6S9-F1
#
_cell.length_a   1.000
_cell.length_b   1.000
_cell.length_c   1.000
_cell.angle_alpha   90.00
_cell.angle_beta   90.00
_cell.angle_gamma   90.00
#
_symmetry.space_group_name_H-M   'P 1'
#
loop_
_entity.id
_entity.type
_entity.pdbx_description
1 polymer ?
#
loop_
_entity_poly.entity_id
_entity_poly.type
_entity_poly.pdbx_seq_one_letter_code
_entity_poly.pdbx_strand_id
1 'polypeptide(L)'
;MAMVVPIPRLHHYDLEENAAEKFPKNIREAPEKFPKKKLLDLWEFVLQRWNQILLVFCVIALSTDPLFFYLLTVNNEQKCFTLDKTLGTVIALLRFSIDFFYVFHIIFQYRVCIAAHSFQASRRGESVAETRARARKYLSIDLLLDGLMILPFPQELVFSVFPKRNNSTVTGETNLLILMFVFQYLLRAFRIGSLLKVALRCSSIFAESAWPDLFLFMLAGHVTGAFWYFFSLGRIATCWREACAHCYLYCDDTFGAKPLADDSLSKNTTNFGIYTDALDSIVLDSTPFVKRISYCFWWGIQNLSSLGQSLKPSAIHVWETYFSLLVSISGLVLIAILAGNLQKYLLSKVARSEEMRLKEQEIELWMYYHSLPRSLKARIWQSMKHKLKKNIRVENFLHLLPVELCKDIKWHLCSGPLREVPILRTMDEQLLFAICKYLTPVLYAKNSIIFHEGEPLAEMLFVTRGKLLTYTASATARVRFLGKGDFYGEELFDWVLINCASLSNFPFSTETVKAQTEVEVFVLRAQQLKTVVFKFWWLFTKAQCRHSSLNTSFNVEQWKPRAAYALQAAWRRHKKETSTMRKVNL
;
A
#
# COMPACT_ATOMS: atom_id res chain seq x y z
N MET A 1 -20.72 -2.29 5.47
CA MET A 1 -19.73 -2.99 6.30
C MET A 1 -18.92 -3.87 5.36
N ALA A 2 -17.78 -3.38 4.88
CA ALA A 2 -16.90 -4.14 4.00
C ALA A 2 -16.01 -5.03 4.88
N MET A 3 -15.77 -6.28 4.50
CA MET A 3 -14.65 -7.05 5.04
C MET A 3 -13.34 -6.31 4.72
N VAL A 4 -12.90 -5.44 5.63
CA VAL A 4 -11.49 -5.22 5.84
C VAL A 4 -11.08 -6.40 6.71
N VAL A 5 -10.66 -7.51 6.11
CA VAL A 5 -9.82 -8.46 6.84
C VAL A 5 -8.51 -7.69 7.01
N PRO A 6 -8.19 -7.17 8.20
CA PRO A 6 -6.87 -6.63 8.41
C PRO A 6 -5.96 -7.85 8.32
N ILE A 7 -5.15 -7.94 7.25
CA ILE A 7 -4.00 -8.83 7.27
C ILE A 7 -3.18 -8.36 8.46
N PRO A 8 -3.05 -9.15 9.55
CA PRO A 8 -2.16 -8.76 10.63
C PRO A 8 -0.78 -8.70 9.97
N ARG A 9 -0.13 -7.52 9.99
CA ARG A 9 1.31 -7.48 9.71
C ARG A 9 1.95 -8.39 10.75
N LEU A 10 2.34 -9.58 10.32
CA LEU A 10 3.02 -10.54 11.16
C LEU A 10 4.41 -9.99 11.46
N HIS A 11 4.57 -9.38 12.64
CA HIS A 11 5.89 -9.18 13.22
C HIS A 11 6.41 -10.54 13.68
N HIS A 12 7.57 -10.93 13.15
CA HIS A 12 8.26 -12.20 13.40
C HIS A 12 8.57 -12.46 14.89
N TYR A 13 8.46 -11.42 15.73
CA TYR A 13 8.83 -11.43 17.15
C TYR A 13 7.79 -12.11 18.07
N ASP A 14 6.52 -12.17 17.66
CA ASP A 14 5.45 -12.75 18.49
C ASP A 14 5.42 -14.29 18.50
N LEU A 15 6.30 -14.93 17.72
CA LEU A 15 6.32 -16.39 17.53
C LEU A 15 7.15 -17.14 18.59
N GLU A 16 8.09 -16.49 19.26
CA GLU A 16 9.01 -17.17 20.18
C GLU A 16 8.58 -17.11 21.65
N GLU A 17 7.92 -16.03 22.09
CA GLU A 17 7.67 -15.81 23.51
C GLU A 17 6.51 -16.67 24.07
N ASN A 18 5.52 -17.03 23.24
CA ASN A 18 4.32 -17.75 23.69
C ASN A 18 4.39 -19.29 23.49
N ALA A 19 5.45 -19.81 22.87
CA ALA A 19 5.57 -21.25 22.59
C ALA A 19 6.28 -22.02 23.72
N ALA A 20 6.91 -21.32 24.66
CA ALA A 20 7.74 -21.94 25.70
C ALA A 20 6.95 -22.48 26.91
N GLU A 21 5.73 -21.99 27.17
CA GLU A 21 5.11 -22.16 28.49
C GLU A 21 3.94 -23.14 28.59
N LYS A 22 3.48 -23.81 27.52
CA LYS A 22 2.19 -24.54 27.63
C LYS A 22 1.94 -25.84 26.88
N PHE A 23 2.94 -26.61 26.44
CA PHE A 23 2.67 -27.93 25.84
C PHE A 23 3.61 -29.07 26.29
N PRO A 24 3.07 -30.28 26.57
CA PRO A 24 3.85 -31.47 26.88
C PRO A 24 4.69 -31.94 25.68
N LYS A 25 5.83 -32.58 25.97
CA LYS A 25 6.94 -32.90 25.03
C LYS A 25 6.55 -33.71 23.79
N ASN A 26 5.39 -34.37 23.74
CA ASN A 26 5.06 -35.35 22.70
C ASN A 26 4.32 -34.78 21.46
N ILE A 27 4.15 -33.45 21.35
CA ILE A 27 3.59 -32.78 20.14
C ILE A 27 4.67 -31.93 19.44
N ARG A 28 5.96 -32.18 19.70
CA ARG A 28 7.06 -31.44 19.04
C ARG A 28 7.44 -31.96 17.66
N GLU A 29 7.05 -33.18 17.28
CA GLU A 29 7.61 -33.85 16.09
C GLU A 29 6.75 -33.75 14.81
N ALA A 30 5.58 -33.11 14.84
CA ALA A 30 4.69 -33.06 13.67
C ALA A 30 4.73 -31.78 12.79
N PRO A 31 5.27 -30.61 13.17
CA PRO A 31 5.30 -29.43 12.28
C PRO A 31 6.70 -29.08 11.74
N GLU A 32 7.66 -29.99 11.71
CA GLU A 32 9.04 -29.70 11.26
C GLU A 32 9.25 -29.72 9.73
N LYS A 33 8.23 -29.97 8.90
CA LYS A 33 8.46 -30.19 7.45
C LYS A 33 8.01 -29.11 6.46
N PHE A 34 7.60 -27.91 6.88
CA PHE A 34 7.37 -26.82 5.91
C PHE A 34 7.86 -25.45 6.41
N PRO A 35 8.66 -24.71 5.62
CA PRO A 35 9.13 -23.37 6.00
C PRO A 35 7.96 -22.38 5.95
N LYS A 36 7.33 -22.14 7.10
CA LYS A 36 6.13 -21.30 7.29
C LYS A 36 6.22 -19.90 6.65
N LYS A 37 7.43 -19.34 6.53
CA LYS A 37 7.71 -18.04 5.89
C LYS A 37 7.38 -18.04 4.39
N LYS A 38 7.75 -19.09 3.67
CA LYS A 38 7.55 -19.20 2.22
C LYS A 38 6.06 -19.33 1.84
N LEU A 39 5.27 -19.94 2.72
CA LEU A 39 3.82 -20.09 2.56
C LEU A 39 3.08 -18.75 2.79
N LEU A 40 3.55 -17.95 3.75
CA LEU A 40 2.96 -16.65 4.07
C LEU A 40 3.22 -15.63 2.95
N ASP A 41 4.45 -15.58 2.45
CA ASP A 41 4.85 -14.73 1.32
C ASP A 41 4.08 -15.12 0.03
N LEU A 42 3.84 -16.42 -0.18
CA LEU A 42 3.02 -16.91 -1.29
C LEU A 42 1.56 -16.48 -1.16
N TRP A 43 1.00 -16.51 0.05
CA TRP A 43 -0.38 -16.11 0.32
C TRP A 43 -0.62 -14.62 0.08
N GLU A 44 0.31 -13.76 0.52
CA GLU A 44 0.25 -12.32 0.26
C GLU A 44 0.31 -12.01 -1.25
N PHE A 45 1.20 -12.69 -1.98
CA PHE A 45 1.29 -12.54 -3.43
C PHE A 45 0.00 -12.98 -4.14
N VAL A 46 -0.55 -14.14 -3.77
CA VAL A 46 -1.80 -14.66 -4.34
C VAL A 46 -2.97 -13.71 -4.07
N LEU A 47 -3.10 -13.21 -2.84
CA LEU A 47 -4.14 -12.24 -2.48
C LEU A 47 -4.02 -10.93 -3.26
N GLN A 48 -2.79 -10.42 -3.41
CA GLN A 48 -2.55 -9.19 -4.16
C GLN A 48 -2.92 -9.34 -5.64
N ARG A 49 -2.55 -10.46 -6.27
CA ARG A 49 -2.92 -10.78 -7.66
C ARG A 49 -4.43 -10.99 -7.80
N TRP A 50 -5.05 -11.68 -6.84
CA TRP A 50 -6.49 -11.90 -6.82
C TRP A 50 -7.27 -10.59 -6.77
N ASN A 51 -6.84 -9.63 -5.94
CA ASN A 51 -7.46 -8.31 -5.86
C ASN A 51 -7.36 -7.50 -7.15
N GLN A 52 -6.27 -7.66 -7.93
CA GLN A 52 -6.14 -7.03 -9.25
C GLN A 52 -7.09 -7.64 -10.27
N ILE A 53 -7.18 -8.97 -10.31
CA ILE A 53 -8.12 -9.69 -11.19
C ILE A 53 -9.56 -9.28 -10.85
N LEU A 54 -9.89 -9.26 -9.55
CA LEU A 54 -11.20 -8.84 -9.06
C LEU A 54 -11.55 -7.43 -9.52
N LEU A 55 -10.60 -6.48 -9.48
CA LEU A 55 -10.84 -5.10 -9.92
C LEU A 55 -11.26 -5.04 -11.39
N VAL A 56 -10.57 -5.77 -12.27
CA VAL A 56 -10.92 -5.83 -13.70
C VAL A 56 -12.31 -6.47 -13.90
N PHE A 57 -12.60 -7.57 -13.21
CA PHE A 57 -13.90 -8.22 -13.29
C PHE A 57 -15.04 -7.33 -12.77
N CYS A 58 -14.81 -6.58 -11.69
CA CYS A 58 -15.76 -5.62 -11.13
C CYS A 58 -16.12 -4.50 -12.12
N VAL A 59 -15.13 -4.01 -12.87
CA VAL A 59 -15.33 -3.02 -13.95
C VAL A 59 -16.24 -3.60 -15.04
N ILE A 60 -15.92 -4.80 -15.53
CA ILE A 60 -16.71 -5.48 -16.58
C ILE A 60 -18.13 -5.77 -16.08
N ALA A 61 -18.26 -6.21 -14.83
CA ALA A 61 -19.53 -6.50 -14.17
C ALA A 61 -20.48 -5.29 -14.18
N LEU A 62 -20.01 -4.13 -13.72
CA LEU A 62 -20.84 -2.93 -13.66
C LEU A 62 -21.20 -2.37 -15.04
N SER A 63 -20.32 -2.53 -16.03
CA SER A 63 -20.58 -2.07 -17.40
C SER A 63 -21.56 -2.96 -18.18
N THR A 64 -21.71 -4.24 -17.77
CA THR A 64 -22.53 -5.22 -18.51
C THR A 64 -24.03 -5.04 -18.26
N ASP A 65 -24.46 -4.78 -17.03
CA ASP A 65 -25.90 -4.73 -16.69
C ASP A 65 -26.69 -3.63 -17.45
N PRO A 66 -26.17 -2.40 -17.63
CA PRO A 66 -26.86 -1.39 -18.42
C PRO A 66 -27.06 -1.77 -19.89
N LEU A 67 -26.32 -2.76 -20.42
CA LEU A 67 -26.47 -3.21 -21.81
C LEU A 67 -27.86 -3.81 -22.08
N PHE A 68 -28.50 -4.40 -21.07
CA PHE A 68 -29.85 -4.95 -21.18
C PHE A 68 -30.90 -3.89 -21.57
N PHE A 69 -30.65 -2.61 -21.29
CA PHE A 69 -31.54 -1.52 -21.69
C PHE A 69 -31.55 -1.22 -23.19
N TYR A 70 -30.54 -1.69 -23.94
CA TYR A 70 -30.42 -1.45 -25.39
C TYR A 70 -30.99 -2.58 -26.26
N LEU A 71 -31.68 -3.54 -25.65
CA LEU A 71 -32.23 -4.72 -26.32
C LEU A 71 -33.51 -4.46 -27.11
N LEU A 72 -34.32 -3.52 -26.64
CA LEU A 72 -35.54 -3.11 -27.30
C LEU A 72 -35.23 -1.99 -28.29
N THR A 73 -35.74 -2.13 -29.51
CA THR A 73 -35.69 -1.12 -30.57
C THR A 73 -37.08 -0.89 -31.13
N VAL A 74 -37.29 0.20 -31.86
CA VAL A 74 -38.57 0.52 -32.49
C VAL A 74 -38.52 0.21 -33.97
N ASN A 75 -39.43 -0.63 -34.45
CA ASN A 75 -39.68 -0.78 -35.87
C ASN A 75 -40.45 0.44 -36.39
N ASN A 76 -39.85 1.16 -37.32
CA ASN A 76 -40.43 2.41 -37.83
C ASN A 76 -41.66 2.20 -38.72
N GLU A 77 -41.75 1.06 -39.41
CA GLU A 77 -42.82 0.72 -40.34
C GLU A 77 -44.07 0.25 -39.60
N GLN A 78 -43.89 -0.67 -38.65
CA GLN A 78 -45.00 -1.29 -37.92
C GLN A 78 -45.35 -0.57 -36.62
N LYS A 79 -44.55 0.42 -36.21
CA LYS A 79 -44.72 1.19 -34.95
C LYS A 79 -44.90 0.29 -33.72
N CYS A 80 -43.98 -0.67 -33.58
CA CYS A 80 -43.94 -1.63 -32.48
C CYS A 80 -42.51 -1.87 -32.01
N PHE A 81 -42.34 -2.47 -30.82
CA PHE A 81 -41.04 -2.83 -30.27
C PHE A 81 -40.55 -4.17 -30.83
N THR A 82 -39.28 -4.18 -31.25
CA THR A 82 -38.53 -5.38 -31.64
C THR A 82 -37.48 -5.69 -30.58
N LEU A 83 -37.22 -6.98 -30.35
CA LEU A 83 -36.20 -7.45 -29.41
C LEU A 83 -35.01 -8.00 -30.18
N ASP A 84 -33.82 -7.44 -29.94
CA ASP A 84 -32.57 -7.98 -30.48
C ASP A 84 -32.13 -9.23 -29.71
N LYS A 85 -32.57 -10.39 -30.21
CA LYS A 85 -32.27 -11.71 -29.62
C LYS A 85 -30.78 -12.04 -29.63
N THR A 86 -30.05 -11.56 -30.65
CA THR A 86 -28.61 -11.82 -30.80
C THR A 86 -27.84 -11.07 -29.73
N LEU A 87 -28.08 -9.76 -29.60
CA LEU A 87 -27.49 -8.94 -28.55
C LEU A 87 -27.89 -9.45 -27.16
N GLY A 88 -29.15 -9.83 -26.97
CA GLY A 88 -29.65 -10.44 -25.74
C GLY A 88 -28.86 -11.67 -25.34
N THR A 89 -28.66 -12.61 -26.27
CA THR A 89 -27.92 -13.85 -26.03
C THR A 89 -26.47 -13.57 -25.64
N VAL A 90 -25.81 -12.63 -26.34
CA VAL A 90 -24.42 -12.24 -26.04
C VAL A 90 -24.30 -11.63 -24.64
N ILE A 91 -25.17 -10.70 -24.27
CA ILE A 91 -25.16 -10.06 -22.95
C ILE A 91 -25.46 -11.09 -21.85
N ALA A 92 -26.40 -12.01 -22.09
CA ALA A 92 -26.74 -13.07 -21.14
C ALA A 92 -25.56 -14.02 -20.88
N LEU A 93 -24.84 -14.42 -21.93
CA LEU A 93 -23.64 -15.25 -21.82
C LEU A 93 -22.52 -14.53 -21.05
N LEU A 94 -22.31 -13.24 -21.35
CA LEU A 94 -21.36 -12.41 -20.63
C LEU A 94 -21.74 -12.30 -19.14
N ARG A 95 -23.02 -12.04 -18.85
CA ARG A 95 -23.53 -11.94 -17.49
C ARG A 95 -23.35 -13.24 -16.70
N PHE A 96 -23.67 -14.38 -17.31
CA PHE A 96 -23.46 -15.71 -16.74
C PHE A 96 -21.99 -15.97 -16.39
N SER A 97 -21.08 -15.60 -17.29
CA SER A 97 -19.63 -15.75 -17.07
C SER A 97 -19.15 -14.92 -15.86
N ILE A 98 -19.73 -13.73 -15.68
CA ILE A 98 -19.41 -12.85 -14.55
C ILE A 98 -19.99 -13.41 -13.24
N ASP A 99 -21.23 -13.93 -13.26
CA ASP A 99 -21.84 -14.57 -12.09
C ASP A 99 -21.05 -15.81 -11.63
N PHE A 100 -20.59 -16.63 -12.57
CA PHE A 100 -19.72 -17.76 -12.27
C PHE A 100 -18.43 -17.32 -11.57
N PHE A 101 -17.79 -16.24 -12.04
CA PHE A 101 -16.64 -15.66 -11.38
C PHE A 101 -16.96 -15.17 -9.95
N TYR A 102 -18.12 -14.55 -9.74
CA TYR A 102 -18.55 -14.12 -8.39
C TYR A 102 -18.77 -15.29 -7.44
N VAL A 103 -19.36 -16.40 -7.92
CA VAL A 103 -19.49 -17.62 -7.12
C VAL A 103 -18.11 -18.12 -6.68
N PHE A 104 -17.14 -18.18 -7.61
CA PHE A 104 -15.77 -18.54 -7.27
C PHE A 104 -15.15 -17.57 -6.25
N HIS A 105 -15.37 -16.27 -6.42
CA HIS A 105 -14.89 -15.24 -5.50
C HIS A 105 -15.45 -15.42 -4.08
N ILE A 106 -16.75 -15.72 -3.95
CA ILE A 106 -17.40 -15.98 -2.65
C ILE A 106 -16.79 -17.22 -1.99
N ILE A 107 -16.60 -18.31 -2.76
CA ILE A 107 -15.95 -19.53 -2.26
C ILE A 107 -14.53 -19.21 -1.78
N PHE A 108 -13.76 -18.45 -2.57
CA PHE A 108 -12.42 -18.03 -2.21
C PHE A 108 -12.40 -17.22 -0.91
N GLN A 109 -13.26 -16.19 -0.79
CA GLN A 109 -13.38 -15.39 0.43
C GLN A 109 -13.75 -16.24 1.65
N TYR A 110 -14.68 -17.18 1.50
CA TYR A 110 -15.07 -18.10 2.56
C TYR A 110 -13.89 -18.93 3.07
N ARG A 111 -13.09 -19.49 2.14
CA ARG A 111 -11.89 -20.28 2.48
C ARG A 111 -10.84 -19.43 3.19
N VAL A 112 -10.59 -18.22 2.70
CA VAL A 112 -9.64 -17.26 3.31
C VAL A 112 -10.08 -16.88 4.72
N CYS A 113 -11.38 -16.61 4.92
CA CYS A 113 -11.94 -16.23 6.21
C CYS A 113 -11.82 -17.35 7.26
N ILE A 114 -12.13 -18.60 6.88
CA ILE A 114 -11.93 -19.77 7.76
C ILE A 114 -10.46 -19.93 8.11
N ALA A 115 -9.57 -19.84 7.13
CA ALA A 115 -8.13 -19.99 7.37
C ALA A 115 -7.63 -18.93 8.36
N ALA A 116 -7.99 -17.66 8.16
CA ALA A 116 -7.61 -16.56 9.04
C ALA A 116 -8.12 -16.75 10.48
N HIS A 117 -9.39 -17.11 10.64
CA HIS A 117 -9.97 -17.35 11.97
C HIS A 117 -9.40 -18.59 12.65
N SER A 118 -9.14 -19.67 11.90
CA SER A 118 -8.50 -20.88 12.45
C SER A 118 -7.09 -20.62 12.96
N PHE A 119 -6.32 -19.78 12.25
CA PHE A 119 -5.01 -19.34 12.67
C PHE A 119 -5.08 -18.48 13.95
N GLN A 120 -6.05 -17.58 14.03
CA GLN A 120 -6.26 -16.73 15.20
C GLN A 120 -6.74 -17.53 16.44
N ALA A 121 -7.61 -18.53 16.24
CA ALA A 121 -8.09 -19.42 17.30
C ALA A 121 -6.98 -20.32 17.83
N SER A 122 -6.12 -20.86 16.94
CA SER A 122 -4.92 -21.60 17.32
C SER A 122 -3.99 -20.75 18.19
N ARG A 123 -3.96 -19.43 17.99
CA ARG A 123 -3.16 -18.49 18.79
C ARG A 123 -3.78 -18.16 20.14
N ARG A 124 -5.10 -18.29 20.29
CA ARG A 124 -5.87 -18.04 21.53
C ARG A 124 -6.19 -19.30 22.35
N GLY A 125 -5.95 -20.49 21.81
CA GLY A 125 -6.32 -21.76 22.44
C GLY A 125 -7.83 -22.05 22.44
N GLU A 126 -8.58 -21.41 21.53
CA GLU A 126 -10.04 -21.61 21.38
C GLU A 126 -10.34 -22.89 20.57
N SER A 127 -11.51 -23.52 20.81
CA SER A 127 -11.89 -24.74 20.07
C SER A 127 -12.26 -24.43 18.61
N VAL A 128 -11.84 -25.31 17.69
CA VAL A 128 -12.08 -25.16 16.23
C VAL A 128 -13.58 -25.07 15.89
N ALA A 129 -14.44 -25.70 16.69
CA ALA A 129 -15.89 -25.71 16.48
C ALA A 129 -16.52 -24.32 16.75
N GLU A 130 -16.13 -23.65 17.83
CA GLU A 130 -16.63 -22.32 18.18
C GLU A 130 -16.18 -21.25 17.18
N THR A 131 -14.94 -21.37 16.69
CA THR A 131 -14.40 -20.50 15.64
C THR A 131 -15.20 -20.62 14.34
N ARG A 132 -15.54 -21.86 13.94
CA ARG A 132 -16.34 -22.12 12.73
C ARG A 132 -17.77 -21.60 12.86
N ALA A 133 -18.38 -21.69 14.05
CA ALA A 133 -19.69 -21.13 14.32
C ALA A 133 -19.69 -19.59 14.23
N ARG A 134 -18.66 -18.93 14.79
CA ARG A 134 -18.50 -17.47 14.73
C ARG A 134 -18.27 -16.98 13.30
N ALA A 135 -17.37 -17.60 12.56
CA ALA A 135 -17.13 -17.28 11.14
C ALA A 135 -18.41 -17.44 10.31
N ARG A 136 -19.20 -18.51 10.54
CA ARG A 136 -20.47 -18.75 9.83
C ARG A 136 -21.51 -17.66 10.08
N LYS A 137 -21.62 -17.15 11.31
CA LYS A 137 -22.57 -16.08 11.66
C LYS A 137 -22.21 -14.76 10.97
N TYR A 138 -20.92 -14.40 10.93
CA TYR A 138 -20.46 -13.20 10.23
C TYR A 138 -20.63 -13.30 8.71
N LEU A 139 -20.32 -14.47 8.13
CA LEU A 139 -20.46 -14.68 6.70
C LEU A 139 -21.92 -14.76 6.22
N SER A 140 -22.87 -15.03 7.10
CA SER A 140 -24.28 -15.24 6.73
C SER A 140 -24.94 -14.01 6.11
N ILE A 141 -24.63 -12.80 6.59
CA ILE A 141 -25.20 -11.56 6.04
C ILE A 141 -24.56 -11.22 4.70
N ASP A 142 -23.24 -11.33 4.61
CA ASP A 142 -22.49 -11.08 3.38
C ASP A 142 -22.89 -12.09 2.29
N LEU A 143 -23.02 -13.36 2.63
CA LEU A 143 -23.46 -14.41 1.72
C LEU A 143 -24.89 -14.19 1.20
N LEU A 144 -25.79 -13.66 2.03
CA LEU A 144 -27.15 -13.33 1.61
C LEU A 144 -27.15 -12.18 0.60
N LEU A 145 -26.39 -11.11 0.86
CA LEU A 145 -26.25 -9.98 -0.07
C LEU A 145 -25.58 -10.41 -1.38
N ASP A 146 -24.56 -11.26 -1.30
CA ASP A 146 -23.86 -11.79 -2.47
C ASP A 146 -24.76 -12.76 -3.27
N GLY A 147 -25.60 -13.53 -2.60
CA GLY A 147 -26.63 -14.37 -3.22
C GLY A 147 -27.65 -13.54 -4.00
N LEU A 148 -28.16 -12.46 -3.40
CA LEU A 148 -29.10 -11.54 -4.07
C LEU A 148 -28.51 -10.89 -5.33
N MET A 149 -27.19 -10.63 -5.33
CA MET A 149 -26.49 -10.02 -6.47
C MET A 149 -26.39 -10.96 -7.70
N ILE A 150 -26.35 -12.27 -7.48
CA ILE A 150 -26.14 -13.30 -8.53
C ILE A 150 -27.44 -13.71 -9.22
N LEU A 151 -28.60 -13.34 -8.67
CA LEU A 151 -29.90 -13.75 -9.22
C LEU A 151 -30.10 -13.25 -10.68
N PRO A 152 -30.59 -14.09 -11.60
CA PRO A 152 -30.69 -13.74 -13.02
C PRO A 152 -31.96 -12.92 -13.36
N PHE A 153 -32.33 -11.93 -12.53
CA PHE A 153 -33.52 -11.10 -12.80
C PHE A 153 -33.46 -10.35 -14.14
N PRO A 154 -32.31 -9.80 -14.60
CA PRO A 154 -32.19 -9.21 -15.93
C PRO A 154 -32.55 -10.18 -17.06
N GLN A 155 -32.06 -11.42 -16.96
CA GLN A 155 -32.26 -12.45 -17.98
C GLN A 155 -33.71 -12.92 -18.00
N GLU A 156 -34.34 -13.13 -16.84
CA GLU A 156 -35.76 -13.48 -16.77
C GLU A 156 -36.66 -12.38 -17.33
N LEU A 157 -36.37 -11.11 -17.02
CA LEU A 157 -37.11 -9.99 -17.60
C LEU A 157 -37.04 -10.00 -19.14
N VAL A 158 -35.86 -10.29 -19.69
CA VAL A 158 -35.62 -10.19 -21.13
C VAL A 158 -36.14 -11.39 -21.92
N PHE A 159 -35.92 -12.61 -21.44
CA PHE A 159 -36.25 -13.82 -22.20
C PHE A 159 -37.59 -14.44 -21.83
N SER A 160 -38.09 -14.18 -20.62
CA SER A 160 -39.37 -14.75 -20.17
C SER A 160 -40.52 -13.75 -20.27
N VAL A 161 -40.29 -12.46 -20.01
CA VAL A 161 -41.39 -11.47 -19.88
C VAL A 161 -41.66 -10.74 -21.20
N PHE A 162 -40.64 -10.20 -21.87
CA PHE A 162 -40.84 -9.49 -23.13
C PHE A 162 -41.44 -10.36 -24.26
N PRO A 163 -41.01 -11.62 -24.48
CA PRO A 163 -41.50 -12.42 -25.60
C PRO A 163 -42.88 -13.04 -25.40
N LYS A 164 -43.38 -13.17 -24.15
CA LYS A 164 -44.61 -13.91 -23.84
C LYS A 164 -45.86 -13.04 -23.75
N ARG A 165 -45.74 -11.71 -23.91
CA ARG A 165 -46.83 -10.78 -23.60
C ARG A 165 -47.57 -10.28 -24.85
N ASN A 166 -48.54 -11.08 -25.30
CA ASN A 166 -49.48 -10.71 -26.36
C ASN A 166 -50.65 -9.83 -25.89
N ASN A 167 -50.85 -9.57 -24.58
CA ASN A 167 -51.99 -8.76 -24.12
C ASN A 167 -51.58 -7.41 -23.52
N SER A 168 -52.36 -6.39 -23.91
CA SER A 168 -52.19 -4.94 -23.73
C SER A 168 -52.15 -4.41 -22.30
N THR A 169 -52.23 -5.25 -21.27
CA THR A 169 -52.13 -4.80 -19.88
C THR A 169 -50.69 -4.93 -19.43
N VAL A 170 -49.95 -3.82 -19.33
CA VAL A 170 -48.74 -3.79 -18.50
C VAL A 170 -49.18 -3.90 -17.04
N THR A 171 -49.27 -5.13 -16.54
CA THR A 171 -49.58 -5.45 -15.13
C THR A 171 -48.47 -4.92 -14.22
N GLY A 172 -48.79 -4.70 -12.94
CA GLY A 172 -47.82 -4.30 -11.91
C GLY A 172 -46.60 -5.22 -11.81
N GLU A 173 -46.67 -6.45 -12.33
CA GLU A 173 -45.59 -7.43 -12.34
C GLU A 173 -44.37 -6.98 -13.17
N THR A 174 -44.56 -6.28 -14.29
CA THR A 174 -43.41 -5.79 -15.09
C THR A 174 -42.73 -4.59 -14.47
N ASN A 175 -43.51 -3.70 -13.85
CA ASN A 175 -42.95 -2.61 -13.05
C ASN A 175 -42.19 -3.14 -11.84
N LEU A 176 -42.68 -4.22 -11.22
CA LEU A 176 -41.98 -4.91 -10.13
C LEU A 176 -40.65 -5.51 -10.60
N LEU A 177 -40.62 -6.19 -11.75
CA LEU A 177 -39.38 -6.78 -12.27
C LEU A 177 -38.34 -5.74 -12.70
N ILE A 178 -38.78 -4.61 -13.29
CA ILE A 178 -37.89 -3.47 -13.58
C ILE A 178 -37.35 -2.87 -12.28
N LEU A 179 -38.19 -2.72 -11.24
CA LEU A 179 -37.76 -2.25 -9.92
C LEU A 179 -36.74 -3.21 -9.29
N MET A 180 -36.97 -4.52 -9.40
CA MET A 180 -36.04 -5.55 -8.92
C MET A 180 -34.71 -5.52 -9.69
N PHE A 181 -34.74 -5.30 -11.01
CA PHE A 181 -33.54 -5.10 -11.83
C PHE A 181 -32.72 -3.90 -11.33
N VAL A 182 -33.37 -2.75 -11.13
CA VAL A 182 -32.69 -1.53 -10.64
C VAL A 182 -32.14 -1.74 -9.23
N PHE A 183 -32.93 -2.35 -8.34
CA PHE A 183 -32.50 -2.66 -6.98
C PHE A 183 -31.28 -3.59 -6.97
N GLN A 184 -31.28 -4.65 -7.79
CA GLN A 184 -30.16 -5.57 -7.91
C GLN A 184 -28.91 -4.85 -8.44
N TYR A 185 -29.06 -3.99 -9.45
CA TYR A 185 -27.95 -3.20 -9.97
C TYR A 185 -27.36 -2.27 -8.90
N LEU A 186 -28.20 -1.57 -8.13
CA LEU A 186 -27.74 -0.71 -7.03
C LEU A 186 -27.03 -1.50 -5.94
N LEU A 187 -27.56 -2.66 -5.57
CA LEU A 187 -26.92 -3.57 -4.61
C LEU A 187 -25.54 -4.02 -5.12
N ARG A 188 -25.45 -4.37 -6.40
CA ARG A 188 -24.21 -4.76 -7.06
C ARG A 188 -23.20 -3.60 -7.08
N ALA A 189 -23.62 -2.40 -7.47
CA ALA A 189 -22.80 -1.20 -7.44
C ALA A 189 -22.27 -0.89 -6.04
N PHE A 190 -23.11 -1.05 -5.01
CA PHE A 190 -22.71 -0.87 -3.62
C PHE A 190 -21.67 -1.91 -3.16
N ARG A 191 -21.93 -3.22 -3.39
CA ARG A 191 -21.00 -4.29 -3.01
C ARG A 191 -19.67 -4.17 -3.77
N ILE A 192 -19.70 -3.91 -5.07
CA ILE A 192 -18.50 -3.72 -5.89
C ILE A 192 -17.75 -2.45 -5.48
N GLY A 193 -18.43 -1.34 -5.22
CA GLY A 193 -17.78 -0.11 -4.75
C GLY A 193 -17.07 -0.32 -3.41
N SER A 194 -17.66 -1.11 -2.52
CA SER A 194 -17.05 -1.54 -1.27
C SER A 194 -15.78 -2.38 -1.50
N LEU A 195 -15.83 -3.35 -2.42
CA LEU A 195 -14.68 -4.18 -2.81
C LEU A 195 -13.57 -3.34 -3.48
N LEU A 196 -13.94 -2.43 -4.38
CA LEU A 196 -13.03 -1.54 -5.09
C LEU A 196 -12.25 -0.65 -4.10
N LYS A 197 -12.92 -0.12 -3.06
CA LYS A 197 -12.27 0.69 -2.03
C LYS A 197 -11.21 -0.09 -1.24
N VAL A 198 -11.44 -1.38 -0.98
CA VAL A 198 -10.46 -2.24 -0.30
C VAL A 198 -9.30 -2.59 -1.26
N ALA A 199 -9.61 -2.99 -2.49
CA ALA A 199 -8.62 -3.34 -3.50
C ALA A 199 -7.69 -2.17 -3.86
N LEU A 200 -8.23 -0.95 -4.00
CA LEU A 200 -7.47 0.26 -4.28
C LEU A 200 -6.50 0.63 -3.15
N ARG A 201 -6.87 0.39 -1.87
CA ARG A 201 -5.95 0.62 -0.74
C ARG A 201 -4.75 -0.33 -0.71
N CYS A 202 -4.91 -1.53 -1.25
CA CYS A 202 -3.86 -2.56 -1.27
C CYS A 202 -3.04 -2.56 -2.58
N SER A 203 -3.46 -1.82 -3.61
CA SER A 203 -2.79 -1.78 -4.91
C SER A 203 -1.81 -0.61 -4.98
N SER A 204 -0.50 -0.89 -5.00
CA SER A 204 0.54 0.13 -5.18
C SER A 204 0.49 0.84 -6.53
N ILE A 205 -0.08 0.21 -7.56
CA ILE A 205 -0.14 0.76 -8.93
C ILE A 205 -1.28 1.79 -9.07
N PHE A 206 -2.42 1.54 -8.42
CA PHE A 206 -3.62 2.37 -8.57
C PHE A 206 -3.85 3.34 -7.39
N ALA A 207 -3.24 3.10 -6.22
CA ALA A 207 -3.36 3.97 -5.05
C ALA A 207 -2.80 5.40 -5.29
N GLU A 208 -1.89 5.57 -6.24
CA GLU A 208 -1.32 6.86 -6.65
C GLU A 208 -1.77 7.27 -8.06
N SER A 209 -3.04 7.05 -8.43
CA SER A 209 -3.53 7.43 -9.76
C SER A 209 -4.96 7.96 -9.75
N ALA A 210 -5.26 8.88 -10.66
CA ALA A 210 -6.61 9.44 -10.86
C ALA A 210 -7.52 8.54 -11.73
N TRP A 211 -7.00 7.43 -12.27
CA TRP A 211 -7.73 6.52 -13.16
C TRP A 211 -9.00 5.91 -12.56
N PRO A 212 -9.05 5.52 -11.27
CA PRO A 212 -10.26 4.95 -10.69
C PRO A 212 -11.43 5.94 -10.66
N ASP A 213 -11.18 7.20 -10.33
CA ASP A 213 -12.20 8.24 -10.27
C ASP A 213 -12.73 8.58 -11.67
N LEU A 214 -11.81 8.67 -12.65
CA LEU A 214 -12.17 8.87 -14.05
C LEU A 214 -13.02 7.69 -14.58
N PHE A 215 -12.66 6.46 -14.24
CA PHE A 215 -13.43 5.28 -14.62
C PHE A 215 -14.84 5.30 -14.01
N LEU A 216 -14.97 5.63 -12.72
CA LEU A 216 -16.28 5.75 -12.06
C LEU A 216 -17.15 6.83 -12.72
N PHE A 217 -16.54 7.94 -13.13
CA PHE A 217 -17.21 8.99 -13.90
C PHE A 217 -17.69 8.47 -15.27
N MET A 218 -16.84 7.76 -16.01
CA MET A 218 -17.20 7.15 -17.29
C MET A 218 -18.33 6.12 -17.13
N LEU A 219 -18.25 5.26 -16.11
CA LEU A 219 -19.28 4.28 -15.81
C LEU A 219 -20.62 4.94 -15.48
N ALA A 220 -20.61 6.02 -14.69
CA ALA A 220 -21.81 6.80 -14.42
C ALA A 220 -22.44 7.34 -15.72
N GLY A 221 -21.61 7.85 -16.64
CA GLY A 221 -22.08 8.30 -17.97
C GLY A 221 -22.74 7.18 -18.77
N HIS A 222 -22.13 5.99 -18.81
CA HIS A 222 -22.71 4.81 -19.47
C HIS A 222 -24.07 4.42 -18.88
N VAL A 223 -24.18 4.39 -17.55
CA VAL A 223 -25.40 4.05 -16.84
C VAL A 223 -26.50 5.09 -17.09
N THR A 224 -26.16 6.38 -16.96
CA THR A 224 -27.10 7.48 -17.20
C THR A 224 -27.61 7.48 -18.64
N GLY A 225 -26.73 7.25 -19.62
CA GLY A 225 -27.10 7.10 -21.02
C GLY A 225 -28.03 5.92 -21.29
N ALA A 226 -27.78 4.78 -20.64
CA ALA A 226 -28.62 3.60 -20.77
C ALA A 226 -30.02 3.79 -20.17
N PHE A 227 -30.13 4.44 -19.01
CA PHE A 227 -31.42 4.82 -18.43
C PHE A 227 -32.18 5.81 -19.30
N TRP A 228 -31.47 6.80 -19.87
CA TRP A 228 -32.08 7.75 -20.80
C TRP A 228 -32.66 7.06 -22.04
N TYR A 229 -31.92 6.12 -22.63
CA TYR A 229 -32.42 5.29 -23.72
C TYR A 229 -33.65 4.48 -23.32
N PHE A 230 -33.58 3.76 -22.19
CA PHE A 230 -34.70 2.95 -21.70
C PHE A 230 -35.96 3.79 -21.44
N PHE A 231 -35.80 4.95 -20.82
CA PHE A 231 -36.94 5.83 -20.56
C PHE A 231 -37.50 6.44 -21.84
N SER A 232 -36.69 6.69 -22.87
CA SER A 232 -37.19 7.13 -24.18
C SER A 232 -38.16 6.11 -24.80
N LEU A 233 -37.85 4.81 -24.68
CA LEU A 233 -38.75 3.72 -25.08
C LEU A 233 -40.02 3.70 -24.24
N GLY A 234 -39.88 3.93 -22.92
CA GLY A 234 -41.02 4.07 -22.02
C GLY A 234 -41.96 5.22 -22.43
N ARG A 235 -41.43 6.34 -22.92
CA ARG A 235 -42.23 7.46 -23.43
C ARG A 235 -42.99 7.11 -24.69
N ILE A 236 -42.35 6.42 -25.64
CA ILE A 236 -43.04 5.89 -26.84
C ILE A 236 -44.16 4.95 -26.42
N ALA A 237 -43.89 4.03 -25.49
CA ALA A 237 -44.89 3.07 -25.04
C ALA A 237 -46.11 3.73 -24.40
N THR A 238 -45.92 4.82 -23.64
CA THR A 238 -47.02 5.62 -23.09
C THR A 238 -47.78 6.35 -24.19
N CYS A 239 -47.07 6.97 -25.14
CA CYS A 239 -47.68 7.67 -26.28
C CYS A 239 -48.56 6.73 -27.14
N TRP A 240 -48.08 5.53 -27.45
CA TRP A 240 -48.87 4.53 -28.18
C TRP A 240 -50.10 4.04 -27.42
N ARG A 241 -50.03 3.94 -26.09
CA ARG A 241 -51.20 3.58 -25.25
C ARG A 241 -52.24 4.69 -25.19
N GLU A 242 -51.81 5.95 -25.13
CA GLU A 242 -52.72 7.09 -25.18
C GLU A 242 -53.42 7.18 -26.54
N ALA A 243 -52.72 6.87 -27.61
CA ALA A 243 -53.28 6.83 -28.97
C ALA A 243 -54.16 5.59 -29.23
N CYS A 244 -53.95 4.48 -28.52
CA CYS A 244 -54.64 3.22 -28.78
C CYS A 244 -54.86 2.35 -27.52
N ALA A 245 -56.12 2.07 -27.19
CA ALA A 245 -56.49 1.29 -26.01
C ALA A 245 -56.17 -0.23 -26.09
N HIS A 246 -56.08 -0.81 -27.30
CA HIS A 246 -55.92 -2.26 -27.51
C HIS A 246 -54.80 -2.62 -28.52
N CYS A 247 -53.74 -1.83 -28.57
CA CYS A 247 -52.62 -2.09 -29.48
C CYS A 247 -51.57 -3.06 -28.90
N TYR A 248 -51.04 -3.90 -29.77
CA TYR A 248 -49.87 -4.73 -29.48
C TYR A 248 -48.62 -3.86 -29.49
N LEU A 249 -47.90 -3.83 -28.36
CA LEU A 249 -46.68 -3.02 -28.22
C LEU A 249 -45.45 -3.68 -28.85
N TYR A 250 -45.49 -5.00 -29.07
CA TYR A 250 -44.39 -5.78 -29.65
C TYR A 250 -44.77 -6.28 -31.03
N CYS A 251 -43.79 -6.33 -31.93
CA CYS A 251 -44.01 -6.89 -33.26
C CYS A 251 -44.16 -8.41 -33.15
N ASP A 252 -45.31 -8.93 -33.58
CA ASP A 252 -45.59 -10.38 -33.65
C ASP A 252 -45.70 -10.77 -35.12
N ASP A 253 -44.86 -11.73 -35.53
CA ASP A 253 -44.83 -12.24 -36.91
C ASP A 253 -46.07 -13.12 -37.22
N THR A 254 -46.86 -13.52 -36.22
CA THR A 254 -47.91 -14.54 -36.37
C THR A 254 -49.31 -14.00 -36.62
N PHE A 255 -49.59 -12.74 -36.29
CA PHE A 255 -50.89 -12.10 -36.54
C PHE A 255 -50.66 -10.71 -37.11
N GLY A 256 -51.26 -10.41 -38.27
CA GLY A 256 -51.21 -9.10 -38.91
C GLY A 256 -51.62 -8.01 -37.93
N ALA A 257 -50.62 -7.42 -37.26
CA ALA A 257 -50.79 -6.35 -36.32
C ALA A 257 -51.45 -5.20 -37.08
N LYS A 258 -52.58 -4.69 -36.57
CA LYS A 258 -53.15 -3.46 -37.11
C LYS A 258 -52.10 -2.36 -36.89
N PRO A 259 -51.53 -1.77 -37.96
CA PRO A 259 -50.63 -0.64 -37.79
C PRO A 259 -51.40 0.47 -37.07
N LEU A 260 -50.72 1.16 -36.15
CA LEU A 260 -51.23 2.38 -35.53
C LEU A 260 -51.62 3.33 -36.69
N ALA A 261 -52.90 3.67 -36.83
CA ALA A 261 -53.35 4.53 -37.92
C ALA A 261 -52.67 5.90 -37.82
N ASP A 262 -52.09 6.36 -38.92
CA ASP A 262 -51.13 7.47 -39.04
C ASP A 262 -51.67 8.83 -38.55
N ASP A 263 -53.00 8.97 -38.43
CA ASP A 263 -53.66 10.27 -38.25
C ASP A 263 -53.72 10.77 -36.79
N SER A 264 -53.50 9.92 -35.78
CA SER A 264 -53.63 10.30 -34.36
C SER A 264 -52.36 10.88 -33.73
N LEU A 265 -51.20 10.82 -34.39
CA LEU A 265 -49.92 11.27 -33.82
C LEU A 265 -49.60 12.74 -34.11
N SER A 266 -50.33 13.40 -35.01
CA SER A 266 -49.83 14.60 -35.69
C SER A 266 -50.10 15.95 -35.02
N LYS A 267 -50.98 16.07 -34.01
CA LYS A 267 -51.47 17.41 -33.61
C LYS A 267 -51.28 17.88 -32.18
N ASN A 268 -50.89 17.05 -31.20
CA ASN A 268 -50.64 17.54 -29.81
C ASN A 268 -49.56 16.80 -29.00
N THR A 269 -48.80 15.85 -29.58
CA THR A 269 -47.92 14.90 -28.85
C THR A 269 -46.43 15.00 -29.18
N THR A 270 -45.98 16.07 -29.85
CA THR A 270 -44.61 16.20 -30.39
C THR A 270 -43.53 16.61 -29.38
N ASN A 271 -43.87 16.90 -28.12
CA ASN A 271 -42.88 17.30 -27.12
C ASN A 271 -42.49 16.14 -26.18
N PHE A 272 -41.48 15.37 -26.60
CA PHE A 272 -40.87 14.30 -25.81
C PHE A 272 -39.79 14.80 -24.82
N GLY A 273 -39.69 16.12 -24.63
CA GLY A 273 -38.78 16.73 -23.65
C GLY A 273 -37.33 16.31 -23.87
N ILE A 274 -36.71 15.81 -22.80
CA ILE A 274 -35.31 15.34 -22.80
C ILE A 274 -35.05 14.13 -23.71
N TYR A 275 -36.09 13.44 -24.17
CA TYR A 275 -35.95 12.23 -25.00
C TYR A 275 -36.05 12.50 -26.50
N THR A 276 -36.42 13.71 -26.91
CA THR A 276 -36.60 14.10 -28.32
C THR A 276 -35.37 13.70 -29.16
N ASP A 277 -34.18 14.07 -28.70
CA ASP A 277 -32.92 13.74 -29.41
C ASP A 277 -32.67 12.24 -29.55
N ALA A 278 -33.05 11.42 -28.56
CA ALA A 278 -32.93 9.96 -28.64
C ALA A 278 -33.85 9.37 -29.72
N LEU A 279 -35.09 9.86 -29.75
CA LEU A 279 -36.12 9.38 -30.68
C LEU A 279 -35.74 9.64 -32.13
N ASP A 280 -35.21 10.83 -32.41
CA ASP A 280 -34.79 11.23 -33.75
C ASP A 280 -33.50 10.54 -34.21
N SER A 281 -32.60 10.24 -33.26
CA SER A 281 -31.23 9.84 -33.61
C SER A 281 -30.94 8.34 -33.54
N ILE A 282 -31.56 7.59 -32.60
CA ILE A 282 -31.05 6.27 -32.18
C ILE A 282 -32.08 5.23 -31.69
N VAL A 283 -33.37 5.55 -31.57
CA VAL A 283 -34.37 4.59 -31.06
C VAL A 283 -34.85 3.60 -32.15
N LEU A 284 -34.58 3.91 -33.41
CA LEU A 284 -34.98 3.10 -34.57
C LEU A 284 -34.17 1.80 -34.67
N ASP A 285 -34.83 0.71 -35.07
CA ASP A 285 -34.27 -0.64 -35.27
C ASP A 285 -33.16 -0.72 -36.31
N SER A 286 -33.18 0.12 -37.34
CA SER A 286 -32.11 0.24 -38.35
C SER A 286 -30.80 0.83 -37.81
N THR A 287 -30.78 1.35 -36.57
CA THR A 287 -29.57 1.94 -35.99
C THR A 287 -28.63 0.86 -35.47
N PRO A 288 -27.36 0.82 -35.93
CA PRO A 288 -26.39 -0.15 -35.43
C PRO A 288 -26.17 -0.01 -33.91
N PHE A 289 -26.07 -1.14 -33.21
CA PHE A 289 -25.88 -1.18 -31.75
C PHE A 289 -24.72 -0.28 -31.27
N VAL A 290 -23.57 -0.32 -31.97
CA VAL A 290 -22.39 0.49 -31.61
C VAL A 290 -22.69 1.98 -31.69
N LYS A 291 -23.43 2.43 -32.72
CA LYS A 291 -23.83 3.84 -32.85
C LYS A 291 -24.75 4.25 -31.71
N ARG A 292 -25.71 3.38 -31.37
CA ARG A 292 -26.67 3.58 -30.28
C ARG A 292 -25.99 3.73 -28.92
N ILE A 293 -25.13 2.77 -28.53
CA ILE A 293 -24.41 2.84 -27.24
C ILE A 293 -23.45 4.03 -27.19
N SER A 294 -22.73 4.33 -28.26
CA SER A 294 -21.80 5.48 -28.29
C SER A 294 -22.52 6.81 -28.13
N TYR A 295 -23.68 6.99 -28.76
CA TYR A 295 -24.45 8.23 -28.65
C TYR A 295 -25.07 8.38 -27.25
N CYS A 296 -25.62 7.31 -26.67
CA CYS A 296 -26.13 7.34 -25.29
C CYS A 296 -25.00 7.58 -24.27
N PHE A 297 -23.83 6.97 -24.46
CA PHE A 297 -22.67 7.22 -23.63
C PHE A 297 -22.24 8.69 -23.69
N TRP A 298 -22.14 9.25 -24.90
CA TRP A 298 -21.86 10.68 -25.10
C TRP A 298 -22.88 11.57 -24.40
N TRP A 299 -24.17 11.31 -24.57
CA TRP A 299 -25.25 12.06 -23.91
C TRP A 299 -25.12 12.00 -22.39
N GLY A 300 -24.83 10.82 -21.83
CA GLY A 300 -24.64 10.62 -20.40
C GLY A 300 -23.44 11.40 -19.86
N ILE A 301 -22.30 11.36 -20.56
CA ILE A 301 -21.10 12.13 -20.18
C ILE A 301 -21.38 13.63 -20.26
N GLN A 302 -21.96 14.12 -21.34
CA GLN A 302 -22.27 15.53 -21.54
C GLN A 302 -23.12 16.10 -20.38
N ASN A 303 -24.16 15.37 -19.97
CA ASN A 303 -25.05 15.82 -18.91
C ASN A 303 -24.44 15.66 -17.51
N LEU A 304 -23.61 14.64 -17.25
CA LEU A 304 -22.91 14.51 -15.97
C LEU A 304 -21.74 15.49 -15.82
N SER A 305 -21.12 15.93 -16.91
CA SER A 305 -20.03 16.89 -16.87
C SER A 305 -20.46 18.31 -16.49
N SER A 306 -21.77 18.61 -16.45
CA SER A 306 -22.36 19.93 -16.18
C SER A 306 -21.99 21.06 -17.16
N LEU A 307 -20.87 20.96 -17.88
CA LEU A 307 -20.39 21.93 -18.86
C LEU A 307 -21.17 21.94 -20.19
N GLY A 308 -22.00 20.92 -20.44
CA GLY A 308 -22.80 20.78 -21.67
C GLY A 308 -24.26 20.41 -21.42
N GLN A 309 -24.79 20.63 -20.20
CA GLN A 309 -26.18 20.29 -19.87
C GLN A 309 -27.16 21.13 -20.70
N SER A 310 -28.02 20.45 -21.46
CA SER A 310 -29.11 21.05 -22.22
C SER A 310 -30.43 20.33 -21.94
N LEU A 311 -30.64 19.92 -20.69
CA LEU A 311 -31.84 19.21 -20.25
C LEU A 311 -33.07 20.14 -20.30
N LYS A 312 -34.03 19.79 -21.15
CA LYS A 312 -35.34 20.45 -21.25
C LYS A 312 -36.45 19.44 -20.91
N PRO A 313 -36.73 19.17 -19.62
CA PRO A 313 -37.78 18.24 -19.23
C PRO A 313 -39.15 18.74 -19.67
N SER A 314 -40.04 17.82 -20.06
CA SER A 314 -41.42 18.16 -20.37
C SER A 314 -42.16 18.53 -19.08
N ALA A 315 -42.77 19.72 -19.03
CA ALA A 315 -43.54 20.20 -17.89
C ALA A 315 -44.74 19.30 -17.53
N ILE A 316 -45.19 18.47 -18.48
CA ILE A 316 -46.33 17.57 -18.33
C ILE A 316 -45.96 16.34 -17.48
N HIS A 317 -44.70 15.90 -17.50
CA HIS A 317 -44.27 14.63 -16.91
C HIS A 317 -43.29 14.85 -15.76
N VAL A 318 -43.82 14.88 -14.54
CA VAL A 318 -43.05 15.18 -13.30
C VAL A 318 -41.83 14.25 -13.12
N TRP A 319 -41.92 12.98 -13.57
CA TRP A 319 -40.81 12.03 -13.52
C TRP A 319 -39.59 12.46 -14.36
N GLU A 320 -39.78 13.14 -15.50
CA GLU A 320 -38.67 13.67 -16.32
C GLU A 320 -37.91 14.77 -15.57
N THR A 321 -38.65 15.59 -14.83
CA THR A 321 -38.08 16.64 -13.97
C THR A 321 -37.26 16.03 -12.84
N TYR A 322 -37.76 15.00 -12.15
CA TYR A 322 -36.99 14.30 -11.11
C TYR A 322 -35.75 13.59 -11.64
N PHE A 323 -35.85 12.93 -12.81
CA PHE A 323 -34.71 12.30 -13.45
C PHE A 323 -33.65 13.33 -13.87
N SER A 324 -34.07 14.44 -14.49
CA SER A 324 -33.17 15.54 -14.87
C SER A 324 -32.48 16.15 -13.65
N LEU A 325 -33.23 16.38 -12.56
CA LEU A 325 -32.69 16.86 -11.29
C LEU A 325 -31.65 15.90 -10.72
N LEU A 326 -31.93 14.59 -10.73
CA LEU A 326 -31.00 13.56 -10.26
C LEU A 326 -29.71 13.54 -11.09
N VAL A 327 -29.81 13.63 -12.42
CA VAL A 327 -28.65 13.68 -13.33
C VAL A 327 -27.82 14.94 -13.05
N SER A 328 -28.45 16.11 -12.89
CA SER A 328 -27.74 17.36 -12.60
C SER A 328 -27.03 17.34 -11.24
N ILE A 329 -27.72 16.89 -10.17
CA ILE A 329 -27.10 16.78 -8.84
C ILE A 329 -25.96 15.75 -8.85
N SER A 330 -26.18 14.58 -9.45
CA SER A 330 -25.16 13.53 -9.53
C SER A 330 -23.94 14.01 -10.33
N GLY A 331 -24.14 14.72 -11.43
CA GLY A 331 -23.07 15.31 -12.22
C GLY A 331 -22.20 16.30 -11.42
N LEU A 332 -22.85 17.23 -10.70
CA LEU A 332 -22.16 18.20 -9.83
C LEU A 332 -21.33 17.51 -8.73
N VAL A 333 -21.88 16.47 -8.09
CA VAL A 333 -21.16 15.72 -7.06
C VAL A 333 -19.98 14.96 -7.67
N LEU A 334 -20.18 14.27 -8.79
CA LEU A 334 -19.15 13.47 -9.43
C LEU A 334 -18.00 14.33 -9.97
N ILE A 335 -18.30 15.49 -10.58
CA ILE A 335 -17.26 16.41 -11.08
C ILE A 335 -16.48 17.03 -9.93
N ALA A 336 -17.13 17.36 -8.80
CA ALA A 336 -16.45 17.87 -7.61
C ALA A 336 -15.51 16.83 -6.99
N ILE A 337 -15.93 15.56 -6.90
CA ILE A 337 -15.08 14.45 -6.43
C ILE A 337 -13.89 14.25 -7.38
N LEU A 338 -14.14 14.20 -8.69
CA LEU A 338 -13.10 14.02 -9.70
C LEU A 338 -12.09 15.17 -9.66
N ALA A 339 -12.55 16.42 -9.64
CA ALA A 339 -11.70 17.60 -9.56
C ALA A 339 -10.92 17.63 -8.25
N GLY A 340 -11.54 17.34 -7.10
CA GLY A 340 -10.89 17.33 -5.80
C GLY A 340 -9.81 16.25 -5.69
N ASN A 341 -10.09 15.04 -6.15
CA ASN A 341 -9.12 13.94 -6.14
C ASN A 341 -8.00 14.17 -7.17
N LEU A 342 -8.33 14.67 -8.36
CA LEU A 342 -7.33 15.04 -9.37
C LEU A 342 -6.42 16.17 -8.87
N GLN A 343 -6.98 17.19 -8.21
CA GLN A 343 -6.22 18.27 -7.59
C GLN A 343 -5.30 17.71 -6.50
N LYS A 344 -5.81 16.86 -5.60
CA LYS A 344 -4.98 16.20 -4.57
C LYS A 344 -3.85 15.38 -5.20
N TYR A 345 -4.14 14.65 -6.27
CA TYR A 345 -3.16 13.85 -7.00
C TYR A 345 -2.07 14.73 -7.63
N LEU A 346 -2.48 15.75 -8.41
CA LEU A 346 -1.57 16.68 -9.07
C LEU A 346 -0.76 17.47 -8.05
N LEU A 347 -1.39 18.01 -7.01
CA LEU A 347 -0.70 18.71 -5.92
C LEU A 347 0.28 17.80 -5.21
N SER A 348 -0.05 16.53 -4.95
CA SER A 348 0.91 15.60 -4.32
C SER A 348 2.13 15.34 -5.21
N LYS A 349 1.94 15.26 -6.54
CA LYS A 349 3.03 15.10 -7.51
C LYS A 349 3.86 16.37 -7.67
N VAL A 350 3.19 17.53 -7.77
CA VAL A 350 3.84 18.84 -7.88
C VAL A 350 4.59 19.15 -6.59
N ALA A 351 3.97 19.02 -5.42
CA ALA A 351 4.62 19.23 -4.12
C ALA A 351 5.82 18.29 -3.93
N ARG A 352 5.72 17.02 -4.34
CA ARG A 352 6.86 16.10 -4.34
C ARG A 352 7.95 16.56 -5.30
N SER A 353 7.58 16.97 -6.51
CA SER A 353 8.54 17.48 -7.51
C SER A 353 9.20 18.77 -7.04
N GLU A 354 8.46 19.66 -6.38
CA GLU A 354 8.96 20.90 -5.80
C GLU A 354 9.83 20.64 -4.58
N GLU A 355 9.47 19.71 -3.68
CA GLU A 355 10.34 19.28 -2.58
C GLU A 355 11.69 18.80 -3.11
N MET A 356 11.69 18.03 -4.19
CA MET A 356 12.92 17.57 -4.84
C MET A 356 13.69 18.72 -5.51
N ARG A 357 12.99 19.66 -6.18
CA ARG A 357 13.58 20.86 -6.79
C ARG A 357 14.20 21.78 -5.75
N LEU A 358 13.54 21.98 -4.60
CA LEU A 358 14.04 22.81 -3.50
C LEU A 358 15.29 22.19 -2.87
N LYS A 359 15.31 20.87 -2.67
CA LYS A 359 16.52 20.16 -2.20
C LYS A 359 17.69 20.31 -3.18
N GLU A 360 17.43 20.19 -4.48
CA GLU A 360 18.44 20.43 -5.52
C GLU A 360 19.02 21.84 -5.43
N GLN A 361 18.17 22.86 -5.28
CA GLN A 361 18.60 24.25 -5.09
C GLN A 361 19.38 24.49 -3.79
N GLU A 362 18.94 23.89 -2.69
CA GLU A 362 19.64 23.98 -1.40
C GLU A 362 21.04 23.38 -1.48
N ILE A 363 21.17 22.23 -2.14
CA ILE A 363 22.46 21.57 -2.38
C ILE A 363 23.34 22.41 -3.31
N GLU A 364 22.78 23.01 -4.37
CA GLU A 364 23.53 23.93 -5.24
C GLU A 364 24.04 25.16 -4.49
N LEU A 365 23.19 25.80 -3.67
CA LEU A 365 23.56 26.94 -2.84
C LEU A 365 24.63 26.57 -1.82
N TRP A 366 24.50 25.40 -1.18
CA TRP A 366 25.52 24.87 -0.28
C TRP A 366 26.87 24.67 -1.00
N MET A 367 26.87 24.07 -2.21
CA MET A 367 28.08 23.88 -3.01
C MET A 367 28.69 25.21 -3.50
N TYR A 368 27.87 26.24 -3.70
CA TYR A 368 28.31 27.60 -4.05
C TYR A 368 28.94 28.30 -2.85
N TYR A 369 28.26 28.31 -1.69
CA TYR A 369 28.71 28.95 -0.46
C TYR A 369 30.06 28.41 0.02
N HIS A 370 30.28 27.10 -0.13
CA HIS A 370 31.54 26.45 0.22
C HIS A 370 32.59 26.46 -0.90
N SER A 371 32.36 27.20 -2.00
CA SER A 371 33.32 27.40 -3.09
C SER A 371 33.91 26.10 -3.66
N LEU A 372 33.07 25.07 -3.85
CA LEU A 372 33.55 23.75 -4.27
C LEU A 372 34.09 23.76 -5.72
N PRO A 373 35.21 23.05 -6.01
CA PRO A 373 35.75 22.94 -7.36
C PRO A 373 34.81 22.20 -8.31
N ARG A 374 34.83 22.56 -9.61
CA ARG A 374 33.92 22.01 -10.65
C ARG A 374 33.94 20.47 -10.73
N SER A 375 35.10 19.85 -10.50
CA SER A 375 35.25 18.39 -10.49
C SER A 375 34.52 17.72 -9.32
N LEU A 376 34.40 18.39 -8.17
CA LEU A 376 33.70 17.88 -7.00
C LEU A 376 32.19 18.04 -7.14
N LYS A 377 31.73 19.19 -7.67
CA LYS A 377 30.32 19.44 -8.02
C LYS A 377 29.78 18.38 -8.99
N ALA A 378 30.54 18.06 -10.04
CA ALA A 378 30.16 17.04 -11.03
C ALA A 378 29.99 15.64 -10.41
N ARG A 379 30.84 15.26 -9.45
CA ARG A 379 30.77 13.96 -8.75
C ARG A 379 29.58 13.87 -7.79
N ILE A 380 29.26 14.95 -7.07
CA ILE A 380 28.08 15.04 -6.21
C ILE A 380 26.83 14.84 -7.05
N TRP A 381 26.74 15.53 -8.19
CA TRP A 381 25.60 15.42 -9.11
C TRP A 381 25.43 14.01 -9.69
N GLN A 382 26.54 13.37 -10.09
CA GLN A 382 26.50 12.02 -10.67
C GLN A 382 26.06 10.95 -9.64
N SER A 383 26.42 11.12 -8.36
CA SER A 383 25.96 10.26 -7.25
C SER A 383 24.48 10.50 -6.91
N MET A 384 24.07 11.76 -6.84
CA MET A 384 22.69 12.14 -6.52
C MET A 384 21.72 11.77 -7.63
N LYS A 385 22.07 11.94 -8.91
CA LYS A 385 21.22 11.56 -10.05
C LYS A 385 20.76 10.10 -10.01
N HIS A 386 21.58 9.21 -9.44
CA HIS A 386 21.22 7.80 -9.27
C HIS A 386 20.31 7.54 -8.05
N LYS A 387 20.48 8.31 -6.96
CA LYS A 387 19.64 8.27 -5.74
C LYS A 387 18.29 8.98 -5.92
N LEU A 388 18.22 10.06 -6.70
CA LEU A 388 16.99 10.81 -7.02
C LEU A 388 16.01 9.99 -7.87
N LYS A 389 16.54 9.09 -8.73
CA LYS A 389 15.74 8.21 -9.60
C LYS A 389 15.11 7.02 -8.88
N LYS A 390 15.68 6.56 -7.77
CA LYS A 390 15.11 5.47 -6.95
C LYS A 390 14.44 6.11 -5.75
N ASN A 391 13.13 5.90 -5.64
CA ASN A 391 12.24 6.44 -4.61
C ASN A 391 12.54 5.94 -3.18
N ILE A 392 13.76 6.12 -2.71
CA ILE A 392 14.20 5.67 -1.39
C ILE A 392 14.85 6.88 -0.72
N ARG A 393 14.20 7.36 0.34
CA ARG A 393 14.80 8.28 1.31
C ARG A 393 15.96 7.54 1.99
N VAL A 394 17.17 7.63 1.43
CA VAL A 394 18.41 7.02 1.97
C VAL A 394 19.34 8.09 2.51
N GLU A 395 18.79 8.94 3.37
CA GLU A 395 19.55 9.68 4.35
C GLU A 395 18.80 9.41 5.65
N ASN A 396 19.43 8.62 6.54
CA ASN A 396 18.93 8.11 7.84
C ASN A 396 18.38 6.67 7.93
N PHE A 397 18.83 5.71 7.11
CA PHE A 397 18.39 4.30 7.30
C PHE A 397 18.64 3.79 8.74
N LEU A 398 19.79 4.10 9.35
CA LEU A 398 20.09 3.67 10.72
C LEU A 398 19.28 4.40 11.81
N HIS A 399 18.86 5.65 11.59
CA HIS A 399 18.02 6.36 12.56
C HIS A 399 16.52 6.00 12.45
N LEU A 400 16.12 5.35 11.36
CA LEU A 400 14.76 4.86 11.13
C LEU A 400 14.54 3.41 11.63
N LEU A 401 15.62 2.69 11.95
CA LEU A 401 15.54 1.34 12.49
C LEU A 401 15.32 1.38 14.02
N PRO A 402 14.52 0.46 14.59
CA PRO A 402 14.47 0.25 16.02
C PRO A 402 15.88 0.08 16.58
N VAL A 403 16.11 0.65 17.77
CA VAL A 403 17.43 0.70 18.42
C VAL A 403 18.06 -0.69 18.56
N GLU A 404 17.26 -1.75 18.68
CA GLU A 404 17.71 -3.14 18.77
C GLU A 404 18.29 -3.66 17.45
N LEU A 405 17.58 -3.51 16.34
CA LEU A 405 18.06 -3.94 15.03
C LEU A 405 19.30 -3.15 14.58
N CYS A 406 19.38 -1.89 14.97
CA CYS A 406 20.56 -1.07 14.76
C CYS A 406 21.79 -1.58 15.51
N LYS A 407 21.61 -2.13 16.73
CA LYS A 407 22.69 -2.77 17.49
C LYS A 407 23.18 -4.05 16.81
N ASP A 408 22.26 -4.88 16.32
CA ASP A 408 22.61 -6.16 15.68
C ASP A 408 23.39 -5.96 14.39
N ILE A 409 22.98 -4.97 13.58
CA ILE A 409 23.70 -4.62 12.35
C ILE A 409 25.09 -4.05 12.67
N LYS A 410 25.20 -3.15 13.65
CA LYS A 410 26.50 -2.63 14.10
C LYS A 410 27.39 -3.76 14.63
N TRP A 411 26.84 -4.70 15.39
CA TRP A 411 27.56 -5.87 15.88
C TRP A 411 28.08 -6.75 14.74
N HIS A 412 27.23 -7.06 13.75
CA HIS A 412 27.63 -7.86 12.60
C HIS A 412 28.78 -7.22 11.80
N LEU A 413 28.76 -5.90 11.64
CA LEU A 413 29.77 -5.17 10.87
C LEU A 413 31.07 -4.94 11.64
N CYS A 414 31.01 -4.77 12.97
CA CYS A 414 32.16 -4.37 13.79
C CYS A 414 32.79 -5.48 14.62
N SER A 415 32.10 -6.62 14.82
CA SER A 415 32.58 -7.72 15.68
C SER A 415 33.92 -8.30 15.21
N GLY A 416 34.11 -8.46 13.89
CA GLY A 416 35.39 -8.87 13.30
C GLY A 416 36.51 -7.88 13.59
N PRO A 417 36.42 -6.63 13.09
CA PRO A 417 37.45 -5.60 13.34
C PRO A 417 37.79 -5.37 14.82
N LEU A 418 36.80 -5.44 15.71
CA LEU A 418 37.04 -5.27 17.15
C LEU A 418 37.89 -6.40 17.75
N ARG A 419 37.76 -7.65 17.27
CA ARG A 419 38.54 -8.79 17.76
C ARG A 419 39.98 -8.81 17.24
N GLU A 420 40.27 -8.06 16.18
CA GLU A 420 41.63 -7.88 15.68
C GLU A 420 42.47 -6.97 16.58
N VAL A 421 41.84 -6.07 17.34
CA VAL A 421 42.54 -5.21 18.29
C VAL A 421 43.10 -6.06 19.45
N PRO A 422 44.41 -6.08 19.71
CA PRO A 422 45.04 -6.99 20.67
C PRO A 422 44.40 -6.97 22.06
N ILE A 423 44.07 -5.79 22.57
CA ILE A 423 43.49 -5.62 23.90
C ILE A 423 42.04 -6.09 24.00
N LEU A 424 41.30 -6.12 22.88
CA LEU A 424 39.89 -6.50 22.84
C LEU A 424 39.68 -7.98 22.51
N ARG A 425 40.69 -8.64 21.92
CA ARG A 425 40.63 -10.05 21.50
C ARG A 425 40.23 -11.01 22.63
N THR A 426 40.72 -10.77 23.85
CA THR A 426 40.50 -11.64 25.02
C THR A 426 39.40 -11.13 25.96
N MET A 427 38.71 -10.05 25.58
CA MET A 427 37.71 -9.41 26.43
C MET A 427 36.33 -10.06 26.28
N ASP A 428 35.50 -9.89 27.31
CA ASP A 428 34.14 -10.41 27.34
C ASP A 428 33.23 -9.78 26.26
N GLU A 429 32.30 -10.56 25.71
CA GLU A 429 31.41 -10.11 24.63
C GLU A 429 30.53 -8.93 25.05
N GLN A 430 30.17 -8.85 26.34
CA GLN A 430 29.39 -7.72 26.88
C GLN A 430 30.13 -6.38 26.74
N LEU A 431 31.46 -6.39 26.87
CA LEU A 431 32.28 -5.19 26.67
C LEU A 431 32.31 -4.80 25.19
N LEU A 432 32.53 -5.76 24.30
CA LEU A 432 32.55 -5.53 22.85
C LEU A 432 31.21 -4.96 22.38
N PHE A 433 30.09 -5.48 22.88
CA PHE A 433 28.76 -4.97 22.58
C PHE A 433 28.55 -3.54 23.08
N ALA A 434 29.08 -3.22 24.26
CA ALA A 434 29.05 -1.85 24.79
C ALA A 434 29.87 -0.88 23.93
N ILE A 435 31.02 -1.30 23.39
CA ILE A 435 31.82 -0.50 22.45
C ILE A 435 31.05 -0.29 21.14
N CYS A 436 30.48 -1.35 20.57
CA CYS A 436 29.68 -1.30 19.33
C CYS A 436 28.54 -0.27 19.38
N LYS A 437 27.94 -0.07 20.56
CA LYS A 437 26.88 0.94 20.76
C LYS A 437 27.35 2.36 20.44
N TYR A 438 28.60 2.69 20.76
CA TYR A 438 29.15 4.03 20.61
C TYR A 438 29.79 4.30 19.25
N LEU A 439 29.96 3.27 18.41
CA LEU A 439 30.52 3.42 17.06
C LEU A 439 29.60 4.25 16.17
N THR A 440 30.17 5.26 15.53
CA THR A 440 29.50 6.13 14.56
C THR A 440 30.05 5.91 13.16
N PRO A 441 29.21 5.62 12.15
CA PRO A 441 29.69 5.47 10.77
C PRO A 441 30.12 6.82 10.20
N VAL A 442 31.27 6.86 9.53
CA VAL A 442 31.83 8.04 8.87
C VAL A 442 32.36 7.64 7.49
N LEU A 443 32.18 8.52 6.51
CA LEU A 443 32.64 8.33 5.13
C LEU A 443 33.78 9.31 4.83
N TYR A 444 34.91 8.78 4.37
CA TYR A 444 36.07 9.55 3.93
C TYR A 444 36.22 9.48 2.41
N ALA A 445 36.42 10.64 1.78
CA ALA A 445 36.56 10.75 0.34
C ALA A 445 37.92 10.23 -0.14
N LYS A 446 37.98 9.73 -1.38
CA LYS A 446 39.26 9.35 -2.00
C LYS A 446 40.27 10.49 -1.94
N ASN A 447 41.50 10.16 -1.53
CA ASN A 447 42.66 11.03 -1.32
C ASN A 447 42.55 12.01 -0.14
N SER A 448 41.53 11.92 0.73
CA SER A 448 41.48 12.73 1.94
C SER A 448 42.50 12.23 2.97
N ILE A 449 43.24 13.15 3.59
CA ILE A 449 44.06 12.86 4.77
C ILE A 449 43.13 12.86 5.98
N ILE A 450 43.20 11.81 6.78
CA ILE A 450 42.37 11.62 7.98
C ILE A 450 43.12 12.10 9.23
N PHE A 451 44.39 11.74 9.36
CA PHE A 451 45.30 12.18 10.42
C PHE A 451 46.65 12.52 9.82
N HIS A 452 47.30 13.58 10.32
CA HIS A 452 48.72 13.82 10.08
C HIS A 452 49.59 13.22 11.19
N GLU A 453 50.79 12.76 10.83
CA GLU A 453 51.80 12.36 11.80
C GLU A 453 52.08 13.50 12.80
N GLY A 454 52.03 13.20 14.09
CA GLY A 454 52.21 14.19 15.17
C GLY A 454 50.95 14.95 15.60
N GLU A 455 49.79 14.72 14.98
CA GLU A 455 48.51 15.31 15.43
C GLU A 455 47.90 14.54 16.62
N PRO A 456 47.17 15.22 17.53
CA PRO A 456 46.49 14.56 18.63
C PRO A 456 45.38 13.62 18.11
N LEU A 457 45.50 12.34 18.45
CA LEU A 457 44.59 11.28 18.06
C LEU A 457 43.39 11.24 19.02
N ALA A 458 42.27 11.84 18.60
CA ALA A 458 41.03 11.87 19.39
C ALA A 458 40.04 10.74 19.04
N GLU A 459 40.32 9.98 17.97
CA GLU A 459 39.39 9.03 17.37
C GLU A 459 40.13 7.78 16.86
N MET A 460 39.53 6.60 17.09
CA MET A 460 39.99 5.33 16.53
C MET A 460 39.10 4.92 15.35
N LEU A 461 39.69 4.38 14.30
CA LEU A 461 39.00 4.02 13.06
C LEU A 461 38.94 2.51 12.86
N PHE A 462 37.79 1.99 12.45
CA PHE A 462 37.58 0.60 12.03
C PHE A 462 37.11 0.57 10.58
N VAL A 463 37.90 0.00 9.68
CA VAL A 463 37.63 0.03 8.24
C VAL A 463 36.60 -1.02 7.86
N THR A 464 35.44 -0.59 7.37
CA THR A 464 34.39 -1.50 6.89
C THR A 464 34.45 -1.72 5.38
N ARG A 465 34.91 -0.70 4.64
CA ARG A 465 35.02 -0.73 3.18
C ARG A 465 36.04 0.29 2.69
N GLY A 466 36.80 -0.07 1.66
CA GLY A 466 37.80 0.81 1.04
C GLY A 466 39.23 0.49 1.49
N LYS A 467 40.18 1.33 1.09
CA LYS A 467 41.61 1.20 1.43
C LYS A 467 42.16 2.52 1.97
N LEU A 468 42.76 2.46 3.15
CA LEU A 468 43.61 3.51 3.71
C LEU A 468 45.08 3.19 3.42
N LEU A 469 45.86 4.25 3.26
CA LEU A 469 47.30 4.26 3.11
C LEU A 469 47.86 4.97 4.34
N THR A 470 48.73 4.31 5.10
CA THR A 470 49.46 4.94 6.21
C THR A 470 50.94 5.07 5.84
N TYR A 471 51.54 6.21 6.15
CA TYR A 471 52.96 6.48 5.87
C TYR A 471 53.59 7.47 6.86
N THR A 472 54.89 7.34 7.10
CA THR A 472 55.69 8.25 7.93
C THR A 472 56.61 9.15 7.10
N ALA A 473 56.92 10.35 7.61
CA ALA A 473 57.78 11.33 6.94
C ALA A 473 59.29 11.14 7.21
N SER A 474 59.66 10.27 8.16
CA SER A 474 61.07 10.04 8.56
C SER A 474 61.84 9.12 7.60
N ALA A 475 63.17 9.12 7.72
CA ALA A 475 64.13 8.42 6.84
C ALA A 475 63.96 6.89 6.72
N THR A 476 63.09 6.29 7.54
CA THR A 476 62.63 4.90 7.41
C THR A 476 61.15 4.89 7.02
N ALA A 477 60.85 5.32 5.80
CA ALA A 477 59.49 5.41 5.28
C ALA A 477 58.81 4.02 5.30
N ARG A 478 57.92 3.81 6.27
CA ARG A 478 57.04 2.64 6.31
C ARG A 478 55.75 3.01 5.62
N VAL A 479 55.35 2.22 4.62
CA VAL A 479 54.08 2.40 3.92
C VAL A 479 53.24 1.16 4.12
N ARG A 480 52.06 1.32 4.73
CA ARG A 480 51.13 0.21 5.01
C ARG A 480 49.76 0.51 4.40
N PHE A 481 49.08 -0.54 3.95
CA PHE A 481 47.71 -0.46 3.47
C PHE A 481 46.78 -1.08 4.51
N LEU A 482 45.72 -0.36 4.87
CA LEU A 482 44.64 -0.88 5.72
C LEU A 482 43.39 -1.08 4.86
N GLY A 483 42.85 -2.29 4.88
CA GLY A 483 41.65 -2.69 4.16
C GLY A 483 40.48 -3.01 5.10
N LYS A 484 39.43 -3.60 4.52
CA LYS A 484 38.27 -4.06 5.29
C LYS A 484 38.71 -5.04 6.39
N GLY A 485 38.32 -4.75 7.63
CA GLY A 485 38.68 -5.56 8.80
C GLY A 485 39.78 -4.92 9.66
N ASP A 486 40.58 -4.04 9.07
CA ASP A 486 41.69 -3.38 9.77
C ASP A 486 41.22 -2.16 10.57
N PHE A 487 42.08 -1.70 11.48
CA PHE A 487 41.84 -0.54 12.33
C PHE A 487 43.08 0.37 12.40
N TYR A 488 42.89 1.60 12.89
CA TYR A 488 43.96 2.55 13.18
C TYR A 488 43.66 3.34 14.45
N GLY A 489 44.69 3.65 15.23
CA GLY A 489 44.57 4.45 16.46
C GLY A 489 44.44 3.62 17.75
N GLU A 490 45.11 2.48 17.82
CA GLU A 490 45.09 1.61 19.01
C GLU A 490 45.76 2.25 20.24
N GLU A 491 46.65 3.23 20.03
CA GLU A 491 47.31 4.03 21.07
C GLU A 491 46.30 4.73 21.99
N LEU A 492 45.07 4.95 21.50
CA LEU A 492 43.99 5.51 22.27
C LEU A 492 43.55 4.62 23.44
N PHE A 493 43.67 3.29 23.32
CA PHE A 493 43.39 2.37 24.42
C PHE A 493 44.44 2.48 25.54
N ASP A 494 45.72 2.53 25.18
CA ASP A 494 46.81 2.71 26.15
C ASP A 494 46.68 4.05 26.88
N TRP A 495 46.32 5.10 26.16
CA TRP A 495 46.02 6.40 26.76
C TRP A 495 44.89 6.34 27.78
N VAL A 496 43.75 5.71 27.47
CA VAL A 496 42.62 5.62 28.42
C VAL A 496 42.98 4.81 29.67
N LEU A 497 43.85 3.81 29.54
CA LEU A 497 44.29 2.96 30.65
C LEU A 497 45.27 3.67 31.58
N ILE A 498 46.15 4.50 31.03
CA ILE A 498 47.16 5.25 31.79
C ILE A 498 46.59 6.56 32.36
N ASN A 499 45.87 7.34 31.54
CA ASN A 499 45.37 8.68 31.88
C ASN A 499 43.88 8.69 32.25
N CYS A 500 43.51 7.86 33.22
CA CYS A 500 42.11 7.63 33.54
C CYS A 500 41.42 8.82 34.26
N ALA A 501 42.16 9.89 34.62
CA ALA A 501 41.69 11.03 35.40
C ALA A 501 41.44 12.32 34.58
N SER A 502 42.14 12.55 33.47
CA SER A 502 42.02 13.78 32.66
C SER A 502 41.56 13.50 31.22
N LEU A 503 41.12 14.54 30.51
CA LEU A 503 40.91 14.55 29.04
C LEU A 503 42.02 15.28 28.29
N SER A 504 43.04 15.75 29.01
CA SER A 504 44.22 16.41 28.45
C SER A 504 45.26 15.38 28.00
N ASN A 505 46.07 15.78 27.00
CA ASN A 505 47.21 15.01 26.47
C ASN A 505 46.82 13.74 25.70
N PHE A 506 46.09 13.88 24.58
CA PHE A 506 45.83 12.78 23.65
C PHE A 506 47.15 12.18 23.13
N PRO A 507 47.18 10.87 22.80
CA PRO A 507 48.33 10.29 22.11
C PRO A 507 48.48 10.97 20.74
N PHE A 508 49.70 11.05 20.23
CA PHE A 508 49.95 11.60 18.91
C PHE A 508 49.86 10.50 17.85
N SER A 509 49.31 10.83 16.68
CA SER A 509 49.28 9.93 15.54
C SER A 509 50.71 9.58 15.12
N THR A 510 51.04 8.29 15.07
CA THR A 510 52.37 7.78 14.73
C THR A 510 52.66 7.83 13.23
N GLU A 511 51.61 7.79 12.40
CA GLU A 511 51.70 7.83 10.95
C GLU A 511 50.69 8.84 10.37
N THR A 512 50.90 9.27 9.12
CA THR A 512 49.91 10.01 8.35
C THR A 512 48.96 9.01 7.69
N VAL A 513 47.66 9.16 7.91
CA VAL A 513 46.62 8.26 7.36
C VAL A 513 45.88 8.95 6.23
N LYS A 514 45.89 8.34 5.05
CA LYS A 514 45.24 8.87 3.84
C LYS A 514 44.31 7.84 3.22
N ALA A 515 43.11 8.26 2.84
CA ALA A 515 42.18 7.43 2.10
C ALA A 515 42.65 7.24 0.65
N GLN A 516 43.01 6.01 0.23
CA GLN A 516 43.40 5.72 -1.15
C GLN A 516 42.19 5.53 -2.08
N THR A 517 41.09 5.01 -1.53
CA THR A 517 39.77 4.94 -2.18
C THR A 517 38.76 5.77 -1.40
N GLU A 518 37.51 5.80 -1.82
CA GLU A 518 36.43 6.14 -0.89
C GLU A 518 36.41 5.07 0.22
N VAL A 519 36.42 5.50 1.48
CA VAL A 519 36.52 4.60 2.64
C VAL A 519 35.36 4.86 3.59
N GLU A 520 34.66 3.79 3.93
CA GLU A 520 33.67 3.76 5.01
C GLU A 520 34.36 3.20 6.25
N VAL A 521 34.24 3.91 7.36
CA VAL A 521 34.77 3.47 8.65
C VAL A 521 33.75 3.66 9.76
N PHE A 522 33.88 2.86 10.81
CA PHE A 522 33.30 3.19 12.10
C PHE A 522 34.32 3.92 12.95
N VAL A 523 33.88 5.01 13.58
CA VAL A 523 34.70 5.84 14.45
C VAL A 523 34.32 5.60 15.90
N LEU A 524 35.32 5.41 16.76
CA LEU A 524 35.19 5.40 18.21
C LEU A 524 35.93 6.61 18.79
N ARG A 525 35.19 7.54 19.40
CA ARG A 525 35.80 8.75 19.98
C ARG A 525 36.38 8.49 21.36
N ALA A 526 37.45 9.18 21.70
CA ALA A 526 38.13 9.09 23.00
C ALA A 526 37.16 9.25 24.20
N GLN A 527 36.23 10.22 24.12
CA GLN A 527 35.24 10.46 25.18
C GLN A 527 34.31 9.25 25.40
N GLN A 528 33.90 8.60 24.32
CA GLN A 528 33.02 7.43 24.36
C GLN A 528 33.79 6.22 24.87
N LEU A 529 35.03 6.03 24.39
CA LEU A 529 35.91 4.98 24.88
C LEU A 529 36.18 5.11 26.39
N LYS A 530 36.47 6.32 26.87
CA LYS A 530 36.63 6.60 28.31
C LYS A 530 35.39 6.21 29.11
N THR A 531 34.20 6.49 28.58
CA THR A 531 32.93 6.11 29.21
C THR A 531 32.79 4.59 29.34
N VAL A 532 33.14 3.84 28.29
CA VAL A 532 33.09 2.38 28.30
C VAL A 532 34.12 1.80 29.27
N VAL A 533 35.38 2.24 29.21
CA VAL A 533 36.45 1.73 30.07
C VAL A 533 36.15 2.04 31.55
N PHE A 534 35.62 3.23 31.86
CA PHE A 534 35.19 3.56 33.22
C PHE A 534 34.10 2.60 33.72
N LYS A 535 33.13 2.25 32.85
CA LYS A 535 32.04 1.35 33.21
C LYS A 535 32.50 -0.09 33.39
N PHE A 536 33.53 -0.54 32.69
CA PHE A 536 34.00 -1.94 32.68
C PHE A 536 35.44 -2.10 33.20
N TRP A 537 35.88 -1.19 34.07
CA TRP A 537 37.29 -1.07 34.47
C TRP A 537 37.92 -2.35 35.05
N TRP A 538 37.12 -3.20 35.71
CA TRP A 538 37.56 -4.48 36.29
C TRP A 538 38.01 -5.52 35.24
N LEU A 539 37.49 -5.45 34.00
CA LEU A 539 37.87 -6.36 32.92
C LEU A 539 39.27 -6.04 32.40
N PHE A 540 39.62 -4.75 32.36
CA PHE A 540 40.92 -4.27 31.90
C PHE A 540 42.03 -4.54 32.92
N THR A 541 41.72 -4.54 34.22
CA THR A 541 42.67 -4.88 35.30
C THR A 541 43.12 -6.34 35.22
N LYS A 542 42.23 -7.25 34.78
CA LYS A 542 42.49 -8.70 34.70
C LYS A 542 43.31 -9.10 33.47
N ALA A 543 43.16 -8.38 32.35
CA ALA A 543 43.84 -8.67 31.10
C ALA A 543 45.31 -8.19 31.09
N GLN A 544 45.61 -7.01 31.65
CA GLN A 544 46.97 -6.47 31.68
C GLN A 544 47.91 -7.32 32.57
N CYS A 545 47.39 -7.93 33.65
CA CYS A 545 48.16 -8.83 34.52
C CYS A 545 48.64 -10.12 33.84
N ARG A 546 48.14 -10.46 32.63
CA ARG A 546 48.62 -11.61 31.84
C ARG A 546 49.70 -11.26 30.82
N HIS A 547 49.84 -9.98 30.44
CA HIS A 547 50.82 -9.49 29.47
C HIS A 547 51.94 -8.70 30.17
N SER A 548 52.69 -9.36 31.05
CA SER A 548 53.81 -8.81 31.81
C SER A 548 55.10 -8.67 30.98
N SER A 549 55.05 -8.00 29.83
CA SER A 549 56.25 -7.60 29.07
C SER A 549 56.33 -6.10 28.75
N LEU A 550 55.25 -5.34 29.00
CA LEU A 550 55.27 -3.88 28.91
C LEU A 550 55.63 -3.29 30.28
N ASN A 551 56.84 -2.76 30.36
CA ASN A 551 57.52 -2.25 31.56
C ASN A 551 56.95 -0.87 32.00
N THR A 552 55.63 -0.77 32.19
CA THR A 552 54.96 0.42 32.73
C THR A 552 54.17 0.01 33.97
N SER A 553 54.56 0.54 35.13
CA SER A 553 53.94 0.21 36.41
C SER A 553 52.46 0.57 36.42
N PHE A 554 51.61 -0.45 36.54
CA PHE A 554 50.18 -0.27 36.77
C PHE A 554 50.00 0.38 38.14
N ASN A 555 49.68 1.68 38.19
CA ASN A 555 49.56 2.40 39.44
C ASN A 555 48.22 2.09 40.13
N VAL A 556 48.18 0.98 40.87
CA VAL A 556 47.02 0.49 41.64
C VAL A 556 46.42 1.59 42.53
N GLU A 557 47.24 2.54 43.03
CA GLU A 557 46.79 3.67 43.84
C GLU A 557 45.71 4.53 43.15
N GLN A 558 45.79 4.72 41.83
CA GLN A 558 44.83 5.55 41.10
C GLN A 558 43.42 4.93 41.02
N TRP A 559 43.32 3.61 41.18
CA TRP A 559 42.06 2.87 41.09
C TRP A 559 41.40 2.60 42.45
N LYS A 560 42.14 2.72 43.57
CA LYS A 560 41.62 2.49 44.94
C LYS A 560 40.39 3.33 45.28
N PRO A 561 40.33 4.65 45.03
CA PRO A 561 39.14 5.45 45.34
C PRO A 561 37.91 5.00 44.54
N ARG A 562 38.14 4.51 43.31
CA ARG A 562 37.08 4.09 42.38
C ARG A 562 36.56 2.70 42.69
N ALA A 563 37.45 1.79 43.10
CA ALA A 563 37.07 0.49 43.65
C ALA A 563 36.18 0.65 44.89
N ALA A 564 36.56 1.57 45.79
CA ALA A 564 35.76 1.91 46.96
C ALA A 564 34.38 2.47 46.56
N TYR A 565 34.31 3.38 45.59
CA TYR A 565 33.03 3.91 45.10
C TYR A 565 32.15 2.82 44.45
N ALA A 566 32.72 1.94 43.62
CA ALA A 566 31.98 0.86 42.97
C ALA A 566 31.42 -0.13 43.98
N LEU A 567 32.20 -0.53 44.99
CA LEU A 567 31.76 -1.35 46.12
C LEU A 567 30.64 -0.67 46.91
N GLN A 568 30.79 0.63 47.23
CA GLN A 568 29.75 1.40 47.91
C GLN A 568 28.46 1.50 47.08
N ALA A 569 28.56 1.70 45.77
CA ALA A 569 27.41 1.77 44.87
C ALA A 569 26.70 0.41 44.74
N ALA A 570 27.46 -0.67 44.60
CA ALA A 570 26.92 -2.03 44.58
C ALA A 570 26.23 -2.38 45.91
N TRP A 571 26.85 -2.04 47.05
CA TRP A 571 26.27 -2.22 48.38
C TRP A 571 24.97 -1.44 48.56
N ARG A 572 24.94 -0.17 48.13
CA ARG A 572 23.72 0.65 48.17
C ARG A 572 22.60 0.07 47.31
N ARG A 573 22.94 -0.47 46.12
CA ARG A 573 21.97 -1.09 45.21
C ARG A 573 21.41 -2.38 45.80
N HIS A 574 22.27 -3.24 46.36
CA HIS A 574 21.85 -4.45 47.07
C HIS A 574 20.97 -4.14 48.30
N LYS A 575 21.32 -3.11 49.09
CA LYS A 575 20.49 -2.65 50.22
C LYS A 575 19.13 -2.14 49.76
N LYS A 576 19.07 -1.49 48.59
CA LYS A 576 17.81 -1.04 47.99
C LYS A 576 16.96 -2.24 47.52
N GLU A 577 17.54 -3.22 46.83
CA GLU A 577 16.83 -4.41 46.38
C GLU A 577 16.32 -5.28 47.55
N THR A 578 17.12 -5.48 48.59
CA THR A 578 16.71 -6.21 49.81
C THR A 578 15.65 -5.48 50.63
N SER A 579 15.68 -4.14 50.70
CA SER A 579 14.61 -3.37 51.33
C SER A 579 13.32 -3.33 50.49
N THR A 580 13.42 -3.47 49.17
CA THR A 580 12.27 -3.56 48.27
C THR A 580 11.63 -4.95 48.34
N MET A 581 12.42 -6.04 48.40
CA MET A 581 11.90 -7.39 48.65
C MET A 581 11.25 -7.55 50.03
N ARG A 582 11.78 -6.91 51.08
CA ARG A 582 11.13 -6.90 52.40
C ARG A 582 9.78 -6.16 52.43
N LYS A 583 9.53 -5.24 51.50
CA LYS A 583 8.24 -4.55 51.35
C LYS A 583 7.22 -5.29 50.49
N VAL A 584 7.62 -6.36 49.81
CA VAL A 584 6.74 -7.21 48.99
C VAL A 584 6.32 -8.49 49.73
N ASN A 585 7.02 -8.86 50.80
CA ASN A 585 6.71 -10.01 51.68
C ASN A 585 6.10 -9.60 53.04
N LEU A 586 5.66 -8.34 53.17
CA LEU A 586 4.78 -7.80 54.21
C LEU A 586 3.53 -7.28 53.49
#